data_AF-A0A959F0T5-F1
#
_entry.id   AF-A0A959F0T5-F1
#
_cell.length_a   1.000
_cell.length_b   1.000
_cell.length_c   1.000
_cell.angle_alpha   90.00
_cell.angle_beta   90.00
_cell.angle_gamma   90.00
#
_symmetry.space_group_name_H-M   'P 1'
#
loop_
_entity.id
_entity.type
_entity.pdbx_description
1 polymer ?
#
loop_
_entity_poly.entity_id
_entity_poly.type
_entity_poly.pdbx_seq_one_letter_code
_entity_poly.pdbx_strand_id
1 'polypeptide(L)' 'QAWKALESPPRTPQGIGFKLEGLSELVFQLGRSELTFERDGQSQQSIVDFLLVWKKEEDGQYRIFLDIYD' A
#
# COMPACT_ATOMS: atom_id res chain seq x y z
N GLN A 1 11.25 7.05 -12.99
CA GLN A 1 11.26 6.09 -11.88
C GLN A 1 10.34 6.63 -10.80
N ALA A 2 9.22 5.95 -10.53
CA ALA A 2 8.12 6.45 -9.69
C ALA A 2 8.51 6.78 -8.24
N TRP A 3 9.60 6.18 -7.72
CA TRP A 3 10.07 6.45 -6.35
C TRP A 3 10.58 7.89 -6.12
N LYS A 4 10.93 8.62 -7.18
CA LYS A 4 11.36 10.03 -7.07
C LYS A 4 10.20 11.02 -6.85
N ALA A 5 8.96 10.61 -7.09
CA ALA A 5 7.78 11.47 -6.90
C ALA A 5 7.29 11.51 -5.45
N LEU A 6 7.81 10.64 -4.58
CA LEU A 6 7.61 10.70 -3.14
C LEU A 6 8.60 11.73 -2.54
N GLU A 7 8.49 13.01 -2.93
CA GLU A 7 9.30 14.13 -2.37
C GLU A 7 9.05 14.32 -0.86
N SER A 8 8.02 13.66 -0.34
CA SER A 8 7.84 13.42 1.07
C SER A 8 7.44 11.95 1.21
N PRO A 9 8.00 11.19 2.17
CA PRO A 9 7.37 9.92 2.55
C PRO A 9 5.87 10.21 2.75
N PRO A 10 4.96 9.32 2.30
CA PRO A 10 3.53 9.53 2.53
C PRO A 10 3.39 9.90 3.98
N ARG A 11 2.73 11.05 4.26
CA ARG A 11 2.56 11.54 5.64
C ARG A 11 2.14 10.32 6.43
N THR A 12 3.05 9.83 7.29
CA THR A 12 2.75 8.73 8.20
C THR A 12 1.38 9.09 8.77
N PRO A 13 0.38 8.19 8.76
CA PRO A 13 -0.96 8.56 9.21
C PRO A 13 -0.88 9.16 10.62
N GLN A 14 -0.75 10.48 10.72
CA GLN A 14 -0.59 11.21 11.98
C GLN A 14 -1.92 11.25 12.72
N GLY A 15 -2.95 10.59 12.17
CA GLY A 15 -4.25 10.32 12.79
C GLY A 15 -4.50 8.85 13.16
N ILE A 16 -3.56 7.93 12.95
CA ILE A 16 -3.68 6.58 13.51
C ILE A 16 -2.44 6.32 14.35
N GLY A 17 -2.60 6.45 15.67
CA GLY A 17 -1.54 6.29 16.65
C GLY A 17 -1.02 4.85 16.71
N PHE A 18 -0.31 4.41 15.68
CA PHE A 18 0.42 3.15 15.68
C PHE A 18 1.90 3.46 15.89
N LYS A 19 2.38 3.22 17.10
CA LYS A 19 3.82 2.99 17.30
C LYS A 19 4.12 1.63 16.66
N LEU A 20 4.85 1.63 15.55
CA LEU A 20 5.42 0.42 14.97
C LEU A 20 6.58 -0.05 15.86
N GLU A 21 6.27 -0.58 17.04
CA GLU A 21 7.23 -1.35 17.82
C GLU A 21 7.45 -2.69 17.09
N GLY A 22 8.71 -3.07 16.84
CA GLY A 22 9.03 -4.30 16.09
C GLY A 22 9.16 -4.14 14.56
N LEU A 23 9.79 -3.05 14.08
CA LEU A 23 10.06 -2.80 12.65
C LEU A 23 10.78 -3.95 11.90
N SER A 24 11.42 -4.88 12.62
CA SER A 24 12.11 -6.04 12.04
C SER A 24 11.19 -7.06 11.37
N GLU A 25 9.86 -6.97 11.61
CA GLU A 25 8.88 -7.94 11.11
C GLU A 25 7.91 -7.35 10.08
N LEU A 26 8.23 -6.17 9.55
CA LEU A 26 7.43 -5.50 8.53
C LEU A 26 8.09 -5.57 7.16
N VAL A 27 7.28 -5.79 6.13
CA VAL A 27 7.69 -5.73 4.72
C VAL A 27 6.85 -4.68 4.00
N PHE A 28 7.50 -3.82 3.23
CA PHE A 28 6.85 -2.77 2.46
C PHE A 28 6.82 -3.14 0.99
N GLN A 29 5.64 -3.08 0.36
CA GLN A 29 5.47 -3.30 -1.07
C GLN A 29 4.91 -2.03 -1.71
N LEU A 30 5.72 -1.42 -2.56
CA LEU A 30 5.32 -0.31 -3.43
C LEU A 30 4.96 -0.88 -4.80
N GLY A 31 3.84 -0.44 -5.36
CA GLY A 31 3.41 -0.92 -6.68
C GLY A 31 2.49 0.06 -7.40
N ARG A 32 2.23 -0.27 -8.66
CA ARG A 32 1.23 0.38 -9.51
C ARG A 32 0.31 -0.70 -10.04
N SER A 33 -1.00 -0.52 -9.89
CA SER A 33 -2.00 -1.44 -10.41
C SER A 33 -2.77 -0.76 -11.53
N GLU A 34 -3.00 -1.51 -12.61
CA GLU A 34 -3.84 -1.09 -13.73
C GLU A 34 -4.95 -2.13 -13.88
N LEU A 35 -6.19 -1.68 -13.78
CA LEU A 35 -7.38 -2.50 -13.92
C LEU A 35 -8.25 -1.94 -15.04
N THR A 36 -8.51 -2.76 -16.05
CA THR A 36 -9.52 -2.48 -17.07
C THR A 36 -10.80 -3.21 -16.70
N PHE A 37 -11.92 -2.49 -16.67
CA PHE A 37 -13.23 -3.03 -16.32
C PHE A 37 -14.33 -2.41 -17.16
N GLU A 38 -15.51 -3.02 -17.20
CA GLU A 38 -16.68 -2.46 -17.88
C GLU A 38 -17.65 -1.87 -16.84
N ARG A 39 -18.13 -0.65 -17.11
CA ARG A 39 -19.16 0.01 -16.30
C ARG A 39 -20.11 0.75 -17.23
N ASP A 40 -21.41 0.51 -17.07
CA ASP A 40 -22.46 1.13 -17.88
C ASP A 40 -22.27 0.92 -19.40
N GLY A 41 -21.82 -0.28 -19.80
CA GLY A 41 -21.58 -0.66 -21.20
C GLY A 41 -20.34 -0.01 -21.82
N GLN A 42 -19.51 0.68 -21.04
CA GLN A 42 -18.28 1.32 -21.48
C GLN A 42 -17.06 0.73 -20.79
N SER A 43 -15.98 0.55 -21.54
CA SER A 43 -14.68 0.16 -20.97
C SER A 43 -14.08 1.35 -20.22
N GLN A 44 -13.68 1.09 -18.98
CA GLN A 44 -13.05 2.04 -18.06
C GLN A 44 -11.71 1.47 -17.61
N GLN A 45 -10.79 2.36 -17.24
CA GLN A 45 -9.49 2.00 -16.69
C GLN A 45 -9.30 2.69 -15.35
N SER A 46 -8.91 1.93 -14.33
CA SER A 46 -8.44 2.43 -13.04
C SER A 46 -6.95 2.18 -12.93
N ILE A 47 -6.19 3.25 -12.72
CA ILE A 47 -4.75 3.18 -12.49
C ILE A 47 -4.48 3.78 -11.12
N VAL A 48 -3.81 3.03 -10.24
CA VAL A 48 -3.58 3.43 -8.85
C VAL A 48 -2.17 3.05 -8.42
N ASP A 49 -1.49 3.98 -7.77
CA ASP A 49 -0.23 3.70 -7.08
C ASP A 49 -0.56 3.26 -5.64
N PHE A 50 0.17 2.27 -5.10
CA PHE A 50 -0.16 1.72 -3.78
C PHE A 50 1.07 1.42 -2.94
N LEU A 51 0.85 1.44 -1.62
CA LEU A 51 1.75 0.92 -0.59
C LEU A 51 1.02 -0.13 0.24
N LEU A 52 1.54 -1.36 0.28
CA LEU A 52 1.13 -2.38 1.25
C LEU A 52 2.20 -2.52 2.32
N VAL A 53 1.76 -2.58 3.57
CA VAL A 53 2.58 -2.97 4.71
C VAL A 53 2.15 -4.36 5.12
N TRP A 54 3.08 -5.30 5.06
CA TRP A 54 2.89 -6.67 5.50
C TRP A 54 3.50 -6.84 6.89
N LYS A 55 2.84 -7.59 7.76
CA LYS A 55 3.33 -7.95 9.08
C LYS A 55 3.41 -9.46 9.21
N LYS A 56 4.47 -9.96 9.84
CA LYS A 56 4.57 -11.36 10.24
C LYS A 56 3.69 -11.61 11.46
N GLU A 57 2.79 -12.57 11.37
CA GLU A 57 1.95 -13.02 12.48
C GLU A 57 2.65 -14.10 13.31
N GLU A 58 2.08 -14.46 14.47
CA GLU A 58 2.62 -15.47 15.39
C GLU A 58 2.82 -16.85 14.73
N ASP A 59 2.00 -17.18 13.73
CA ASP A 59 2.12 -18.41 12.92
C ASP A 59 3.27 -18.36 11.89
N GLY A 60 3.99 -17.25 11.85
CA GLY A 60 5.12 -16.99 10.98
C GLY A 60 4.75 -16.57 9.55
N GLN A 61 3.46 -16.46 9.22
CA GLN A 61 3.01 -16.02 7.91
C GLN A 61 2.92 -14.49 7.83
N TYR A 62 3.18 -13.94 6.64
CA TYR A 62 2.97 -12.52 6.39
C TYR A 62 1.55 -12.26 5.92
N ARG A 63 0.91 -11.25 6.51
CA ARG A 63 -0.43 -10.77 6.12
C ARG A 63 -0.39 -9.26 5.91
N ILE A 64 -1.27 -8.76 5.05
CA ILE A 64 -1.41 -7.32 4.84
C ILE A 64 -1.97 -6.72 6.13
N PHE A 65 -1.19 -5.82 6.71
CA PHE A 65 -1.54 -5.10 7.92
C PHE A 65 -2.15 -3.73 7.59
N LEU A 66 -1.66 -3.08 6.53
CA LEU A 66 -2.14 -1.79 6.06
C LEU A 66 -1.99 -1.70 4.54
N ASP A 67 -2.97 -1.09 3.89
CA ASP A 67 -2.97 -0.72 2.49
C ASP A 67 -3.28 0.76 2.30
N ILE A 68 -2.57 1.39 1.36
CA ILE A 68 -2.73 2.79 1.00
C ILE A 68 -2.74 2.88 -0.52
N TYR A 69 -3.69 3.64 -1.07
CA TYR A 69 -3.91 3.83 -2.50
C TYR A 69 -3.97 5.32 -2.83
N ASP A 70 -3.32 5.74 -3.91
CA ASP A 70 -3.31 7.11 -4.46
C ASP A 70 -3.63 7.10 -5.96
#